data_AF-A0A379X3E9-F1
#
_entry.id   AF-A0A379X3E9-F1
#
_cell.length_a   1.000
_cell.length_b   1.000
_cell.length_c   1.000
_cell.angle_alpha   90.00
_cell.angle_beta   90.00
_cell.angle_gamma   90.00
#
_symmetry.space_group_name_H-M   'P 1'
#
loop_
_entity.id
_entity.type
_entity.pdbx_description
1 polymer ?
#
loop_
_entity_poly.entity_id
_entity_poly.type
_entity_poly.pdbx_seq_one_letter_code
_entity_poly.pdbx_strand_id
1 'polypeptide(L)'
;MGVGLGTLFSRSLLAFEILKWAGAAYLIWLGIQQWRAAGAIDLHTLAQTQSRGRLFKRAVFVNLTNPKSIVFLAALFPQFIMPQQPQLAQYLILGVTTIVVDMIVMTGYATLAQRIAAWIKGPKQMKALNKAFGSLFMLVGALLASARHA
;
A
#
# COMPACT_ATOMS: atom_id res chain seq x y z
N MET A 1 -18.76 8.31 15.58
CA MET A 1 -19.57 8.07 14.36
C MET A 1 -18.71 8.33 13.13
N GLY A 2 -17.78 7.41 12.82
CA GLY A 2 -17.08 7.46 11.53
C GLY A 2 -17.98 6.81 10.50
N VAL A 3 -18.66 7.63 9.69
CA VAL A 3 -19.34 7.15 8.47
C VAL A 3 -18.23 6.83 7.46
N GLY A 4 -17.50 5.75 7.71
CA GLY A 4 -16.51 5.25 6.78
C GLY A 4 -17.22 4.85 5.49
N LEU A 5 -16.56 5.00 4.35
CA LEU A 5 -17.10 4.56 3.06
C LEU A 5 -17.67 3.13 3.12
N GLY A 6 -17.13 2.28 3.99
CA GLY A 6 -17.69 0.96 4.32
C GLY A 6 -19.16 0.96 4.76
N THR A 7 -19.61 1.90 5.61
CA THR A 7 -21.01 1.96 6.07
C THR A 7 -21.99 2.38 4.99
N LEU A 8 -21.54 3.13 3.97
CA LEU A 8 -22.35 3.46 2.79
C LEU A 8 -22.50 2.25 1.87
N PHE A 9 -21.43 1.46 1.69
CA PHE A 9 -21.50 0.22 0.90
C PHE A 9 -22.23 -0.91 1.62
N SER A 10 -22.16 -0.99 2.95
CA SER A 10 -22.92 -1.96 3.76
C SER A 10 -24.45 -1.78 3.66
N ARG A 11 -24.95 -0.63 3.19
CA ARG A 11 -26.38 -0.43 2.93
C ARG A 11 -26.86 -1.00 1.60
N SER A 12 -25.96 -1.31 0.66
CA SER A 12 -26.32 -1.88 -0.65
C SER A 12 -25.55 -3.17 -0.90
N LEU A 13 -26.21 -4.29 -0.59
CA LEU A 13 -25.69 -5.64 -0.81
C LEU A 13 -25.21 -5.83 -2.27
N LEU A 14 -25.91 -5.23 -3.22
CA LEU A 14 -25.55 -5.26 -4.64
C LEU A 14 -24.27 -4.49 -4.96
N ALA A 15 -24.10 -3.29 -4.40
CA ALA A 15 -22.89 -2.49 -4.64
C ALA A 15 -21.64 -3.17 -4.08
N PHE A 16 -21.76 -3.79 -2.90
CA PHE A 16 -20.69 -4.58 -2.31
C PHE A 16 -20.36 -5.81 -3.15
N GLU A 17 -21.35 -6.58 -3.62
CA GLU A 17 -21.12 -7.74 -4.49
C GLU A 17 -20.44 -7.37 -5.80
N ILE A 18 -20.91 -6.32 -6.49
CA ILE A 18 -20.28 -5.84 -7.74
C ILE A 18 -18.82 -5.47 -7.48
N LEU A 19 -18.55 -4.68 -6.43
CA LEU A 19 -17.20 -4.24 -6.09
C LEU A 19 -16.30 -5.42 -5.71
N LYS A 20 -16.83 -6.41 -4.98
CA LYS A 20 -16.12 -7.62 -4.57
C LYS A 20 -15.68 -8.44 -5.79
N TRP A 21 -16.62 -8.75 -6.69
CA TRP A 21 -16.32 -9.52 -7.90
C TRP A 21 -15.41 -8.75 -8.86
N ALA A 22 -15.62 -7.45 -9.04
CA ALA A 22 -14.75 -6.60 -9.84
C ALA A 22 -13.32 -6.57 -9.27
N GLY A 23 -13.18 -6.38 -7.95
CA GLY A 23 -11.88 -6.40 -7.26
C GLY A 23 -11.19 -7.75 -7.35
N ALA A 24 -11.92 -8.85 -7.17
CA ALA A 24 -11.39 -10.20 -7.29
C ALA A 24 -10.89 -10.49 -8.71
N ALA A 25 -11.69 -10.17 -9.73
CA ALA A 25 -11.31 -10.33 -11.13
C ALA A 25 -10.07 -9.49 -11.48
N TYR A 26 -10.02 -8.25 -10.99
CA TYR A 26 -8.87 -7.36 -11.20
C TYR A 26 -7.58 -7.91 -10.56
N LEU A 27 -7.65 -8.42 -9.33
CA LEU A 27 -6.50 -9.02 -8.65
C LEU A 27 -6.01 -10.30 -9.36
N ILE A 28 -6.93 -11.16 -9.80
CA ILE A 28 -6.58 -12.35 -10.58
C ILE A 28 -5.91 -11.95 -11.90
N TRP A 29 -6.47 -10.95 -12.60
CA TRP A 29 -5.91 -10.43 -13.84
C TRP A 29 -4.49 -9.86 -13.64
N LEU A 30 -4.27 -9.05 -12.60
CA LEU A 30 -2.93 -8.57 -12.23
C LEU A 30 -1.97 -9.73 -11.89
N GLY A 31 -2.47 -10.76 -11.20
CA GLY A 31 -1.67 -11.93 -10.87
C GLY A 31 -1.21 -12.70 -12.12
N ILE A 32 -2.11 -12.90 -13.08
CA ILE A 32 -1.80 -13.51 -14.38
C ILE A 32 -0.81 -12.63 -15.17
N GLN A 33 -1.01 -11.31 -15.16
CA GLN A 33 -0.09 -10.38 -15.81
C GLN A 33 1.33 -10.50 -15.23
N GLN A 34 1.45 -10.58 -13.91
CA GLN A 34 2.75 -10.79 -13.25
C GLN A 34 3.38 -12.14 -13.61
N TRP A 35 2.61 -13.23 -13.67
CA TRP A 35 3.13 -14.52 -14.14
C TRP A 35 3.61 -14.50 -15.59
N ARG A 36 2.95 -13.72 -16.45
CA ARG A 36 3.28 -13.57 -17.87
C ARG A 36 4.40 -12.56 -18.13
N ALA A 37 4.66 -11.65 -17.19
CA ALA A 37 5.76 -10.69 -17.23
C ALA A 37 7.11 -11.44 -17.09
N ALA A 38 7.55 -12.07 -18.17
CA ALA A 38 8.84 -12.72 -18.27
C ALA A 38 9.94 -11.65 -18.49
N GLY A 39 10.53 -11.18 -17.40
CA GLY A 39 11.93 -10.71 -17.38
C GLY A 39 12.27 -9.32 -17.90
N ALA A 40 11.31 -8.43 -18.20
CA ALA A 40 11.60 -7.14 -18.82
C ALA A 40 11.40 -5.91 -17.91
N ILE A 41 11.67 -6.01 -16.60
CA ILE A 41 11.94 -4.79 -15.82
C ILE A 41 13.46 -4.67 -15.76
N ASP A 42 13.99 -3.90 -16.70
CA ASP A 42 15.40 -3.56 -16.73
C ASP A 42 15.69 -2.55 -15.61
N LEU A 43 15.90 -3.04 -14.38
CA LEU A 43 16.19 -2.22 -13.20
C LEU A 43 17.36 -1.25 -13.44
N HIS A 44 18.23 -1.56 -14.41
CA HIS A 44 19.36 -0.72 -14.79
C HIS A 44 18.95 0.60 -15.44
N THR A 45 17.80 0.65 -16.14
CA THR A 45 17.29 1.87 -16.77
C THR A 45 16.66 2.85 -15.78
N LEU A 46 16.12 2.35 -14.66
CA LEU A 46 15.53 3.17 -13.58
C LEU A 46 16.58 3.75 -12.61
N ALA A 47 17.75 3.12 -12.51
CA ALA A 47 18.80 3.52 -11.56
C ALA A 47 19.63 4.74 -12.01
N GLN A 48 19.45 5.22 -13.23
CA GLN A 48 20.22 6.33 -13.80
C GLN A 48 19.35 7.61 -13.77
N THR A 49 19.91 8.71 -13.22
CA THR A 49 19.52 10.15 -13.34
C THR A 49 19.01 10.91 -12.11
N GLN A 50 18.73 10.31 -10.94
CA GLN A 50 18.19 11.07 -9.79
C GLN A 50 19.12 11.05 -8.57
N SER A 51 19.43 12.22 -8.00
CA SER A 51 20.19 12.30 -6.75
C SER A 51 19.39 11.72 -5.59
N ARG A 52 20.07 11.00 -4.67
CA ARG A 52 19.45 10.32 -3.52
C ARG A 52 18.58 11.26 -2.68
N GLY A 53 19.02 12.51 -2.51
CA GLY A 53 18.26 13.55 -1.80
C GLY A 53 16.98 13.99 -2.53
N ARG A 54 16.99 14.02 -3.87
CA ARG A 54 15.78 14.34 -4.67
C ARG A 54 14.75 13.22 -4.60
N LEU A 55 15.21 11.96 -4.64
CA LEU A 55 14.34 10.79 -4.45
C LEU A 55 13.74 10.76 -3.04
N PHE A 56 14.53 11.05 -2.00
CA PHE A 56 14.04 11.13 -0.63
C PHE A 56 12.97 12.21 -0.46
N LYS A 57 13.24 13.44 -0.92
CA LYS A 57 12.26 14.54 -0.86
C LYS A 57 10.98 14.20 -1.62
N ARG A 58 11.10 13.58 -2.80
CA ARG A 58 9.94 13.14 -3.58
C ARG A 58 9.14 12.06 -2.86
N ALA A 59 9.80 11.07 -2.27
CA ALA A 59 9.15 10.02 -1.51
C ALA A 59 8.39 10.57 -0.29
N VAL A 60 9.03 11.46 0.47
CA VAL A 60 8.40 12.16 1.60
C VAL A 60 7.19 12.96 1.14
N PHE A 61 7.32 13.75 0.06
CA PHE A 61 6.24 14.58 -0.43
C PHE A 61 5.06 13.75 -0.94
N VAL A 62 5.31 12.72 -1.76
CA VAL A 62 4.28 11.82 -2.27
C VAL A 62 3.53 11.14 -1.12
N ASN A 63 4.25 10.67 -0.09
CA ASN A 63 3.65 9.99 1.04
C ASN A 63 2.82 10.95 1.92
N LEU A 64 3.32 12.18 2.17
CA LEU A 64 2.57 13.23 2.87
C LEU A 64 1.32 13.68 2.10
N THR A 65 1.40 13.77 0.77
CA THR A 65 0.26 14.14 -0.09
C THR A 65 -0.67 12.99 -0.41
N ASN A 66 -0.41 11.78 0.10
CA ASN A 66 -1.22 10.63 -0.22
C ASN A 66 -2.64 10.82 0.36
N PRO A 67 -3.68 10.95 -0.49
CA PRO A 67 -5.04 11.21 -0.02
C PRO A 67 -5.54 10.10 0.90
N LYS A 68 -5.03 8.86 0.74
CA LYS A 68 -5.33 7.75 1.65
C LYS A 68 -4.81 8.02 3.06
N SER A 69 -3.58 8.51 3.18
CA SER A 69 -2.97 8.83 4.48
C SER A 69 -3.73 9.98 5.14
N ILE A 70 -4.09 11.01 4.39
CA ILE A 70 -4.87 12.15 4.91
C ILE A 70 -6.23 11.68 5.43
N VAL A 71 -6.98 10.90 4.65
CA VAL A 71 -8.28 10.37 5.07
C VAL A 71 -8.15 9.46 6.30
N PHE A 72 -7.10 8.63 6.34
CA PHE A 72 -6.84 7.77 7.50
C PHE A 72 -6.55 8.58 8.76
N LEU A 73 -5.65 9.56 8.69
CA LEU A 73 -5.31 10.43 9.83
C LEU A 73 -6.52 11.24 10.28
N ALA A 74 -7.29 11.79 9.34
CA ALA A 74 -8.52 12.53 9.65
C ALA A 74 -9.58 11.65 10.34
N ALA A 75 -9.64 10.36 10.03
CA ALA A 75 -10.55 9.41 10.67
C ALA A 75 -10.01 8.89 12.02
N LEU A 76 -8.69 8.73 12.14
CA LEU A 76 -8.04 8.10 13.28
C LEU A 76 -7.72 9.10 14.39
N PHE A 77 -7.07 10.23 14.08
CA PHE A 77 -6.55 11.16 15.08
C PHE A 77 -7.61 11.72 16.02
N PRO A 78 -8.81 12.15 15.57
CA PRO A 78 -9.85 12.66 16.48
C PRO A 78 -10.28 11.65 17.54
N GLN A 79 -10.09 10.35 17.32
CA GLN A 79 -10.45 9.30 18.28
C GLN A 79 -9.52 9.25 19.48
N PHE A 80 -8.31 9.81 19.36
CA PHE A 80 -7.27 9.80 20.40
C PHE A 80 -7.10 11.16 21.09
N ILE A 81 -7.90 12.16 20.70
CA ILE A 81 -7.78 13.53 21.20
C ILE A 81 -8.82 13.77 22.27
N MET A 82 -8.39 14.28 23.42
CA MET A 82 -9.26 14.78 24.47
C MET A 82 -9.59 16.25 24.19
N PRO A 83 -10.85 16.59 23.85
CA PRO A 83 -11.23 17.96 23.50
C PRO A 83 -11.01 18.98 24.63
N GLN A 84 -11.00 18.52 25.88
CA GLN A 84 -10.90 19.34 27.08
C GLN A 84 -9.45 19.74 27.45
N GLN A 85 -8.46 19.27 26.70
CA GLN A 85 -7.03 19.57 26.91
C GLN A 85 -6.45 20.38 25.74
N PRO A 86 -5.26 21.00 25.89
CA PRO A 86 -4.58 21.69 24.78
C PRO A 86 -4.39 20.78 23.56
N GLN A 87 -5.09 21.09 22.47
CA GLN A 87 -5.17 20.20 21.31
C GLN A 87 -3.90 20.22 20.47
N LEU A 88 -3.22 21.38 20.39
CA LEU A 88 -2.00 21.54 19.59
C LEU A 88 -0.91 20.54 20.02
N ALA A 89 -0.69 20.36 21.32
CA ALA A 89 0.30 19.42 21.84
C ALA A 89 -0.05 17.96 21.49
N GLN A 90 -1.32 17.58 21.59
CA GLN A 90 -1.79 16.24 21.23
C GLN A 90 -1.62 15.94 19.74
N TYR A 91 -1.99 16.90 18.87
CA TYR A 91 -1.77 16.78 17.42
C TYR A 91 -0.29 16.66 17.07
N LEU A 92 0.58 17.45 17.73
CA LEU A 92 2.03 17.36 17.51
C LEU A 92 2.58 16.00 17.92
N ILE A 93 2.19 15.49 19.10
CA ILE A 93 2.64 14.16 19.57
C ILE A 93 2.18 13.06 18.60
N LEU A 94 0.90 13.05 18.21
CA LEU A 94 0.35 12.06 17.28
C LEU A 94 0.99 12.15 15.90
N GLY A 95 1.17 13.37 15.38
CA GLY A 95 1.79 13.62 14.09
C GLY A 95 3.26 13.18 14.06
N VAL A 96 4.06 13.61 15.04
CA VAL A 96 5.48 13.24 15.14
C VAL A 96 5.63 11.74 15.32
N THR A 97 4.85 11.12 16.21
CA THR A 97 4.90 9.67 16.43
C THR A 97 4.60 8.91 15.13
N THR A 98 3.59 9.36 14.39
CA THR A 98 3.21 8.76 13.10
C THR A 98 4.34 8.89 12.08
N ILE A 99 4.96 10.07 11.96
CA ILE A 99 6.09 10.31 11.04
C ILE A 99 7.28 9.41 11.40
N VAL A 100 7.63 9.30 12.69
CA VAL A 100 8.75 8.48 13.14
C VAL A 100 8.50 7.01 12.83
N VAL A 101 7.31 6.49 13.14
CA VAL A 101 6.93 5.11 12.84
C VAL A 101 6.96 4.85 11.33
N ASP A 102 6.40 5.74 10.51
CA ASP A 102 6.41 5.61 9.06
C ASP A 102 7.85 5.61 8.51
N MET A 103 8.72 6.50 9.00
CA MET A 103 10.14 6.52 8.61
C MET A 103 10.85 5.20 8.94
N ILE A 104 10.63 4.63 10.13
CA ILE A 104 11.21 3.35 10.53
C ILE A 104 10.73 2.24 9.60
N VAL A 105 9.41 2.16 9.38
CA VAL A 105 8.80 1.13 8.53
C VAL A 105 9.26 1.25 7.07
N MET A 106 9.27 2.46 6.51
CA MET A 106 9.71 2.72 5.13
C MET A 106 11.20 2.44 4.93
N THR A 107 12.04 2.77 5.92
CA THR A 107 13.46 2.42 5.90
C THR A 107 13.65 0.91 5.96
N GLY A 108 12.88 0.20 6.79
CA GLY A 108 12.83 -1.26 6.82
C GLY A 108 12.44 -1.86 5.47
N TYR A 109 11.40 -1.35 4.83
CA TYR A 109 11.01 -1.79 3.48
C TYR A 109 12.08 -1.48 2.42
N ALA A 110 12.69 -0.29 2.46
CA ALA A 110 13.73 0.08 1.52
C ALA A 110 14.96 -0.83 1.63
N THR A 111 15.40 -1.14 2.84
CA THR A 111 16.54 -2.04 3.08
C THR A 111 16.23 -3.47 2.64
N LEU A 112 15.03 -3.97 2.92
CA LEU A 112 14.59 -5.28 2.46
C LEU A 112 14.50 -5.34 0.92
N ALA A 113 13.95 -4.30 0.29
CA ALA A 113 13.87 -4.19 -1.16
C ALA A 113 15.27 -4.17 -1.81
N GLN A 114 16.24 -3.45 -1.22
CA GLN A 114 17.62 -3.47 -1.68
C GLN A 114 18.25 -4.86 -1.56
N ARG A 115 17.98 -5.59 -0.46
CA ARG A 115 18.48 -6.96 -0.26
C ARG A 115 17.90 -7.92 -1.31
N ILE A 116 16.60 -7.83 -1.57
CA ILE A 116 15.90 -8.61 -2.60
C ILE A 116 16.43 -8.26 -3.99
N ALA A 117 16.58 -6.96 -4.30
CA ALA A 117 17.12 -6.51 -5.59
C ALA A 117 18.56 -7.03 -5.82
N ALA A 118 19.41 -7.05 -4.79
CA ALA A 118 20.76 -7.61 -4.87
C ALA A 118 20.80 -9.12 -5.18
N TRP A 119 19.72 -9.85 -4.84
CA TRP A 119 19.57 -11.27 -5.17
C TRP A 119 19.02 -11.50 -6.59
N ILE A 120 18.35 -10.51 -7.17
CA ILE A 120 17.78 -10.58 -8.52
C ILE A 120 18.86 -10.22 -9.54
N LYS A 121 19.75 -11.19 -9.80
CA LYS A 121 20.86 -11.03 -10.76
C LYS A 121 20.53 -11.53 -12.17
N GLY A 122 19.32 -12.02 -12.41
CA GLY A 122 18.97 -12.62 -13.70
C GLY A 122 17.48 -12.91 -13.90
N PRO A 123 17.12 -13.34 -15.13
CA PRO A 123 15.73 -13.52 -15.56
C PRO A 123 15.02 -14.64 -14.79
N LYS A 124 15.75 -15.64 -14.28
CA LYS A 124 15.18 -16.73 -13.47
C LYS A 124 14.68 -16.25 -12.11
N GLN A 125 15.47 -15.43 -11.42
CA GLN A 125 15.12 -14.86 -10.12
C GLN A 125 13.97 -13.84 -10.26
N MET A 126 14.01 -13.01 -11.30
CA MET A 126 12.91 -12.08 -11.60
C MET A 126 11.61 -12.84 -11.90
N LYS A 127 11.68 -13.94 -12.67
CA LYS A 127 10.51 -14.80 -12.92
C LYS A 127 9.98 -15.48 -11.65
N ALA A 128 10.86 -15.87 -10.73
CA ALA A 128 10.43 -16.43 -9.43
C ALA A 128 9.73 -15.38 -8.56
N LEU A 129 10.27 -14.16 -8.50
CA LEU A 129 9.65 -13.04 -7.78
C LEU A 129 8.28 -12.68 -8.38
N ASN A 130 8.20 -12.55 -9.71
CA ASN A 130 6.95 -12.27 -10.42
C ASN A 130 5.92 -13.39 -10.22
N LYS A 131 6.37 -14.65 -10.15
CA LYS A 131 5.51 -15.78 -9.80
C LYS A 131 4.96 -15.66 -8.38
N ALA A 132 5.81 -15.33 -7.40
CA ALA A 132 5.38 -15.17 -6.01
C ALA A 132 4.33 -14.05 -5.86
N PHE A 133 4.59 -12.86 -6.42
CA PHE A 133 3.62 -11.76 -6.39
C PHE A 133 2.33 -12.10 -7.15
N GLY A 134 2.46 -12.75 -8.32
CA GLY A 134 1.29 -13.16 -9.09
C GLY A 134 0.42 -14.17 -8.34
N SER A 135 1.04 -15.17 -7.70
CA SER A 135 0.36 -16.14 -6.84
C SER A 135 -0.33 -15.46 -5.67
N LEU A 136 0.32 -14.49 -5.03
CA LEU A 136 -0.26 -13.75 -3.92
C LEU A 136 -1.48 -12.95 -4.36
N PHE A 137 -1.43 -12.24 -5.50
CA PHE A 137 -2.59 -11.52 -6.01
C PHE A 137 -3.74 -12.44 -6.38
N MET A 138 -3.47 -13.58 -7.01
CA MET A 138 -4.50 -14.57 -7.30
C MET A 138 -5.10 -15.17 -6.03
N LEU A 139 -4.28 -15.45 -5.01
CA LEU A 139 -4.75 -15.94 -3.71
C LEU A 139 -5.66 -14.92 -3.02
N VAL A 140 -5.22 -13.65 -2.95
CA VAL A 140 -6.03 -12.57 -2.35
C VAL A 140 -7.31 -12.34 -3.15
N GLY A 141 -7.26 -12.40 -4.48
CA GLY A 141 -8.44 -12.30 -5.34
C GLY A 141 -9.44 -13.45 -5.11
N ALA A 142 -8.93 -14.69 -4.99
CA ALA A 142 -9.75 -15.86 -4.69
C ALA A 142 -10.35 -15.78 -3.27
N LEU A 143 -9.56 -15.35 -2.29
CA LEU A 143 -10.04 -15.11 -0.92
C LEU A 143 -11.13 -14.04 -0.90
N LEU A 144 -10.92 -12.93 -1.62
CA LEU A 144 -11.91 -11.86 -1.75
C LEU A 144 -13.21 -12.34 -2.40
N ALA A 145 -13.13 -13.19 -3.43
CA ALA A 145 -14.31 -13.81 -4.04
C ALA A 145 -15.02 -14.78 -3.07
N SER A 146 -14.26 -15.48 -2.22
CA SER A 146 -14.78 -16.43 -1.22
C SER A 146 -15.29 -15.77 0.06
N ALA A 147 -14.96 -14.49 0.28
CA ALA A 147 -15.41 -13.75 1.45
C ALA A 147 -16.95 -13.67 1.44
N ARG A 148 -17.54 -14.31 2.46
CA ARG A 148 -18.98 -14.26 2.74
C ARG A 148 -19.26 -13.11 3.70
N HIS A 149 -20.42 -12.48 3.49
CA HIS A 149 -20.97 -11.43 4.37
C HIS A 149 -20.92 -11.88 5.83
N ALA A 150 -20.37 -11.04 6.70
CA ALA A 150 -20.45 -11.15 8.16
C ALA A 150 -21.26 -9.97 8.70
#